data_AF-A0AAW1QR28-F1
#
_entry.id   AF-A0AAW1QR28-F1
#
_cell.length_a   1.000
_cell.length_b   1.000
_cell.length_c   1.000
_cell.angle_alpha   90.00
_cell.angle_beta   90.00
_cell.angle_gamma   90.00
#
_symmetry.space_group_name_H-M   'P 1'
#
loop_
_entity.id
_entity.type
_entity.pdbx_description
1 polymer ?
#
loop_
_entity_poly.entity_id
_entity_poly.type
_entity_poly.pdbx_seq_one_letter_code
_entity_poly.pdbx_strand_id
1 'polypeptide(L)'
;MLGSLLTGLARGRRVPRSGFTALTSKRGPKGFYKGKGAQPTGHHTRKGGYRILKERIPDYVVPDLTGFKLLPYVAYGVKPVNN
;
A
#
# COMPACT_ATOMS: atom_id res chain seq x y z
N MET A 1 31.47 -8.86 41.22
CA MET A 1 30.19 -8.16 41.47
C MET A 1 29.99 -6.96 40.54
N LEU A 2 30.98 -6.06 40.39
CA LEU A 2 30.86 -4.85 39.56
C LEU A 2 30.79 -5.12 38.04
N GLY A 3 31.55 -6.09 37.52
CA GLY A 3 31.55 -6.45 36.10
C GLY A 3 30.24 -7.08 35.62
N SER A 4 29.56 -7.84 36.47
CA SER A 4 28.24 -8.44 36.20
C SER A 4 27.15 -7.36 36.07
N LEU A 5 27.24 -6.32 36.90
CA LEU A 5 26.32 -5.18 36.91
C LEU A 5 26.50 -4.29 35.67
N LEU A 6 27.76 -4.03 35.28
CA LEU A 6 28.09 -3.33 34.03
C LEU A 6 27.64 -4.08 32.79
N THR A 7 27.79 -5.41 32.77
CA THR A 7 27.31 -6.26 31.66
C THR A 7 25.77 -6.27 31.61
N GLY A 8 25.09 -6.25 32.76
CA GLY A 8 23.63 -6.13 32.86
C GLY A 8 23.09 -4.78 32.37
N LEU A 9 23.73 -3.68 32.72
CA LEU A 9 23.40 -2.33 32.22
C LEU A 9 23.68 -2.19 30.72
N ALA A 10 24.79 -2.74 30.22
CA ALA A 10 25.14 -2.72 28.80
C ALA A 10 24.18 -3.56 27.94
N ARG A 11 23.54 -4.60 28.50
CA ARG A 11 22.55 -5.44 27.80
C ARG A 11 21.09 -5.00 28.01
N GLY A 12 20.82 -4.16 29.00
CA GLY A 12 19.46 -3.76 29.44
C GLY A 12 18.63 -2.95 28.45
N ARG A 13 19.16 -2.56 27.28
CA ARG A 13 18.39 -1.79 26.29
C ARG A 13 18.74 -2.12 24.84
N ARG A 14 18.89 -3.40 24.53
CA ARG A 14 19.10 -3.89 23.15
C ARG A 14 17.88 -4.62 22.57
N VAL A 15 16.68 -4.38 23.09
CA VAL A 15 15.48 -4.63 22.28
C VAL A 15 15.44 -3.47 21.30
N PRO A 16 15.66 -3.67 19.98
CA PRO A 16 15.36 -2.62 19.04
C PRO A 16 13.90 -2.26 19.29
N ARG A 17 13.66 -1.03 19.76
CA ARG A 17 12.33 -0.46 19.63
C ARG A 17 12.00 -0.69 18.17
N SER A 18 11.02 -1.55 17.85
CA SER A 18 10.53 -1.67 16.48
C SER A 18 10.40 -0.23 16.00
N GLY A 19 11.23 0.17 15.03
CA GLY A 19 11.62 1.57 14.87
C GLY A 19 10.43 2.50 14.72
N PHE A 20 10.70 3.80 14.56
CA PHE A 20 9.73 4.81 14.12
C PHE A 20 9.14 4.53 12.71
N THR A 21 8.77 3.28 12.42
CA THR A 21 7.98 2.86 11.27
C THR A 21 6.53 3.23 11.55
N ALA A 22 5.84 3.76 10.54
CA ALA A 22 4.43 4.10 10.67
C ALA A 22 3.63 2.89 11.13
N LEU A 23 2.85 3.05 12.21
CA LEU A 23 1.92 2.01 12.66
C LEU A 23 0.96 1.65 11.53
N THR A 24 0.77 0.36 11.32
CA THR A 24 -0.16 -0.18 10.32
C THR A 24 -1.25 -1.00 11.01
N SER A 25 -2.35 -1.27 10.34
CA SER A 25 -3.43 -2.13 10.88
C SER A 25 -2.98 -3.51 11.37
N LYS A 26 -1.80 -3.99 10.96
CA LYS A 26 -1.24 -5.29 11.39
C LYS A 26 -0.31 -5.17 12.59
N ARG A 27 0.20 -3.97 12.88
CA ARG A 27 1.19 -3.72 13.95
C ARG A 27 0.59 -2.97 15.14
N GLY A 28 -0.62 -2.43 15.00
CA GLY A 28 -1.31 -1.71 16.08
C GLY A 28 -1.99 -2.64 17.09
N PRO A 29 -2.37 -2.13 18.27
CA PRO A 29 -3.14 -2.87 19.28
C PRO A 29 -4.54 -3.24 18.79
N LYS A 30 -5.25 -4.10 19.53
CA LYS A 30 -6.66 -4.46 19.25
C LYS A 30 -7.52 -3.19 19.19
N GLY A 31 -8.28 -3.02 18.10
CA GLY A 31 -9.08 -1.82 17.86
C GLY A 31 -8.36 -0.72 17.05
N PHE A 32 -7.10 -0.91 16.68
CA PHE A 32 -6.39 0.02 15.79
C PHE A 32 -6.88 -0.09 14.34
N TYR A 33 -7.96 0.65 14.03
CA TYR A 33 -8.61 0.65 12.72
C TYR A 33 -7.97 1.67 11.77
N LYS A 34 -6.89 1.26 11.11
CA LYS A 34 -6.18 2.08 10.11
C LYS A 34 -6.30 1.50 8.70
N GLY A 35 -6.70 2.34 7.74
CA GLY A 35 -6.80 1.97 6.33
C GLY A 35 -5.44 1.83 5.62
N LYS A 36 -5.50 1.50 4.32
CA LYS A 36 -4.34 1.34 3.42
C LYS A 36 -4.30 2.36 2.28
N GLY A 37 -5.08 3.44 2.39
CA GLY A 37 -5.16 4.49 1.37
C GLY A 37 -6.02 4.13 0.15
N ALA A 38 -6.71 3.00 0.16
CA ALA A 38 -7.70 2.68 -0.86
C ALA A 38 -8.87 3.69 -0.80
N GLN A 39 -9.32 4.16 -1.96
CA GLN A 39 -10.45 5.08 -2.06
C GLN A 39 -11.76 4.36 -1.70
N PRO A 40 -12.70 5.02 -1.01
CA PRO A 40 -13.95 4.40 -0.59
C PRO A 40 -14.95 4.29 -1.75
N THR A 41 -15.48 3.09 -1.97
CA THR A 41 -16.52 2.81 -2.98
C THR A 41 -17.93 3.28 -2.57
N GLY A 42 -18.09 3.79 -1.35
CA GLY A 42 -19.38 4.08 -0.75
C GLY A 42 -19.28 4.79 0.59
N HIS A 43 -20.28 4.63 1.44
CA HIS A 43 -20.32 5.23 2.78
C HIS A 43 -21.02 4.33 3.81
N HIS A 44 -20.74 4.55 5.09
CA HIS A 44 -21.42 3.87 6.19
C HIS A 44 -22.81 4.48 6.46
N THR A 45 -23.77 3.63 6.78
CA THR A 45 -25.13 3.99 7.17
C THR A 45 -25.23 4.20 8.68
N ARG A 46 -26.30 4.86 9.13
CA ARG A 46 -26.57 5.15 10.55
C ARG A 46 -26.56 3.92 11.47
N LYS A 47 -26.86 2.72 10.94
CA LYS A 47 -26.88 1.45 11.70
C LYS A 47 -25.64 0.57 11.42
N GLY A 48 -24.51 1.16 11.00
CA GLY A 48 -23.24 0.45 10.81
C GLY A 48 -23.11 -0.37 9.52
N GLY A 49 -24.18 -0.53 8.73
CA GLY A 49 -24.09 -1.12 7.38
C GLY A 49 -23.30 -0.24 6.41
N TYR A 50 -22.83 -0.78 5.29
CA TYR A 50 -22.13 -0.03 4.24
C TYR A 50 -22.95 0.00 2.95
N ARG A 51 -23.11 1.17 2.34
CA ARG A 51 -23.81 1.34 1.05
C ARG A 51 -22.81 1.66 -0.04
N ILE A 52 -22.75 0.79 -1.05
CA ILE A 52 -21.92 0.96 -2.24
C ILE A 52 -22.62 1.92 -3.21
N LEU A 53 -21.86 2.87 -3.76
CA LEU A 53 -22.34 3.82 -4.76
C LEU A 53 -21.75 3.44 -6.11
N LYS A 54 -22.60 3.14 -7.09
CA LYS A 54 -22.14 2.70 -8.43
C LYS A 54 -21.26 3.76 -9.10
N GLU A 55 -21.57 5.04 -8.90
CA GLU A 55 -20.80 6.18 -9.40
C GLU A 55 -19.36 6.26 -8.88
N ARG A 56 -19.07 5.63 -7.72
CA ARG A 56 -17.72 5.61 -7.13
C ARG A 56 -16.93 4.38 -7.51
N ILE A 57 -17.53 3.43 -8.23
CA ILE A 57 -16.84 2.26 -8.76
C ILE A 57 -16.15 2.70 -10.06
N PRO A 58 -14.82 2.47 -10.20
CA PRO A 58 -14.15 2.75 -11.46
C PRO A 58 -14.62 1.77 -12.54
N ASP A 59 -15.17 2.32 -13.63
CA ASP A 59 -15.56 1.55 -14.81
C ASP A 59 -14.41 1.55 -15.83
N TYR A 60 -13.80 0.37 -16.02
CA TYR A 60 -12.72 0.20 -17.01
C TYR A 60 -13.33 -0.12 -18.39
N VAL A 61 -13.31 0.86 -19.29
CA VAL A 61 -13.75 0.67 -20.68
C VAL A 61 -12.61 0.02 -21.47
N VAL A 62 -12.68 -1.30 -21.61
CA VAL A 62 -11.69 -2.07 -22.36
C VAL A 62 -12.17 -2.23 -23.81
N PRO A 63 -11.43 -1.70 -24.81
CA PRO A 63 -11.78 -1.88 -26.21
C PRO A 63 -11.47 -3.30 -26.69
N ASP A 64 -12.11 -3.71 -27.78
CA ASP A 64 -11.72 -4.93 -28.48
C ASP A 64 -10.41 -4.71 -29.25
N LEU A 65 -9.50 -5.67 -29.14
CA LEU A 65 -8.17 -5.63 -29.74
C LEU A 65 -8.01 -6.66 -30.86
N THR A 66 -9.09 -7.31 -31.30
CA THR A 66 -9.01 -8.25 -32.43
C THR A 66 -8.50 -7.55 -33.71
N GLY A 67 -7.43 -8.07 -34.30
CA GLY A 67 -6.81 -7.50 -35.50
C GLY A 67 -5.95 -6.24 -35.30
N PHE A 68 -5.61 -5.89 -34.05
CA PHE A 68 -4.77 -4.72 -33.77
C PHE A 68 -3.32 -4.94 -34.24
N LYS A 69 -2.84 -4.07 -35.13
CA LYS A 69 -1.52 -4.20 -35.77
C LYS A 69 -0.35 -3.77 -34.89
N LEU A 70 -0.61 -2.93 -33.88
CA LEU A 70 0.44 -2.39 -33.02
C LEU A 70 0.81 -3.41 -31.94
N LEU A 71 2.12 -3.52 -31.70
CA LEU A 71 2.68 -4.36 -30.66
C LEU A 71 3.26 -3.48 -29.53
N PRO A 72 3.50 -4.03 -28.33
CA PRO A 72 4.04 -3.26 -27.19
C PRO A 72 5.45 -2.72 -27.41
N TYR A 73 6.19 -3.25 -28.40
CA TYR A 73 7.57 -2.90 -28.69
C TYR A 73 7.74 -2.46 -30.14
N VAL A 74 8.77 -1.66 -30.37
CA VAL A 74 9.15 -1.13 -31.69
C VAL A 74 10.48 -1.76 -32.13
N ALA A 75 10.68 -1.90 -33.44
CA ALA A 75 11.95 -2.35 -33.99
C ALA A 75 13.08 -1.33 -33.76
N TYR A 76 14.29 -1.82 -33.53
CA TYR A 76 15.47 -0.97 -33.27
C TYR A 76 15.87 -0.05 -34.44
N GLY A 77 15.48 -0.37 -35.67
CA GLY A 77 15.89 0.35 -36.88
C GLY A 77 15.03 1.57 -37.24
N VAL A 78 14.10 1.99 -36.37
CA VAL A 78 13.21 3.12 -36.65
C VAL A 78 13.97 4.44 -36.49
N LYS A 79 13.94 5.29 -37.52
CA LYS A 79 14.57 6.62 -37.49
C LYS A 79 13.78 7.57 -36.58
N PRO A 80 14.44 8.41 -35.76
CA PRO A 80 13.75 9.41 -34.96
C PRO A 80 13.05 10.43 -35.86
N VAL A 81 11.85 10.83 -35.47
CA VAL A 81 11.10 11.89 -36.16
C VAL A 81 11.62 13.23 -35.67
N ASN A 82 12.24 14.02 -36.54
CA ASN A 82 12.65 15.39 -36.23
C ASN A 82 11.43 16.31 -36.25
N ASN A 83 11.25 17.10 -35.20
CA ASN A 83 10.19 18.09 -35.05
C ASN A 83 10.73 19.50 -35.32
#